data_AF-A0A950VL81-F1
#
_entry.id   AF-A0A950VL81-F1
#
_cell.length_a   1.000
_cell.length_b   1.000
_cell.length_c   1.000
_cell.angle_alpha   90.00
_cell.angle_beta   90.00
_cell.angle_gamma   90.00
#
_symmetry.space_group_name_H-M   'P 1'
#
loop_
_entity.id
_entity.type
_entity.pdbx_description
1 polymer ?
#
loop_
_entity_poly.entity_id
_entity_poly.type
_entity_poly.pdbx_seq_one_letter_code
_entity_poly.pdbx_strand_id
1 'polypeptide(L)'
;RPEGVHYHSIIGEVYGKGEDGDDGVVPYHSAHQDGVDSEILVPAGHTSVHQHPRAVLEVWRILLEHLREVQGPTAEPLTPPPLELLDGGHSATAKPGFVKH
;
A
#
# COMPACT_ATOMS: atom_id res chain seq x y z
N ARG A 1 3.70 19.60 -3.69
CA ARG A 1 3.14 18.51 -2.85
C ARG A 1 2.76 19.11 -1.50
N PRO A 2 1.59 18.78 -0.91
CA PRO A 2 1.24 19.23 0.44
C PRO A 2 2.31 18.79 1.45
N GLU A 3 2.54 19.58 2.50
CA GLU A 3 3.50 19.27 3.54
C GLU A 3 3.10 17.98 4.28
N GLY A 4 4.08 17.10 4.53
CA GLY A 4 3.86 15.82 5.21
C GLY A 4 3.16 14.75 4.38
N VAL A 5 2.98 14.94 3.07
CA VAL A 5 2.43 13.90 2.18
C VAL A 5 3.55 13.35 1.30
N HIS A 6 3.64 12.02 1.19
CA HIS A 6 4.59 11.29 0.34
C HIS A 6 3.87 10.68 -0.86
N TYR A 7 4.48 10.78 -2.05
CA TYR A 7 3.91 10.23 -3.29
C TYR A 7 4.79 9.08 -3.78
N HIS A 8 4.15 7.99 -4.19
CA HIS A 8 4.82 6.83 -4.77
C HIS A 8 4.04 6.40 -6.01
N SER A 9 4.73 5.99 -7.07
CA SER A 9 4.13 5.61 -8.35
C SER A 9 4.42 4.15 -8.71
N ILE A 10 3.39 3.43 -9.15
CA ILE A 10 3.50 2.04 -9.63
C ILE A 10 2.81 2.01 -10.99
N ILE A 11 3.60 1.91 -12.05
CA ILE A 11 3.13 2.06 -13.43
C ILE A 11 3.19 0.71 -14.14
N GLY A 12 2.11 0.33 -14.82
CA GLY A 12 2.06 -0.85 -15.67
C GLY A 12 2.82 -0.64 -16.98
N GLU A 13 3.39 -1.70 -17.53
CA GLU A 13 4.08 -1.71 -18.81
C GLU A 13 3.89 -3.07 -19.47
N VAL A 14 3.19 -3.12 -20.60
CA VAL A 14 2.99 -4.34 -21.40
C VAL A 14 3.54 -4.19 -22.81
N TYR A 15 3.47 -2.97 -23.35
CA TYR A 15 4.00 -2.63 -24.65
C TYR A 15 5.09 -1.57 -24.50
N GLY A 16 6.12 -1.63 -25.36
CA GLY A 16 7.28 -0.75 -25.24
C GLY A 16 8.10 -1.00 -23.96
N LYS A 17 9.00 -0.07 -23.65
CA LYS A 17 9.82 -0.07 -22.43
C LYS A 17 10.19 1.35 -21.99
N GLY A 18 10.22 1.60 -20.69
CA GLY A 18 10.60 2.87 -20.12
C GLY A 18 9.69 4.00 -20.60
N GLU A 19 10.30 5.09 -21.06
CA GLU A 19 9.58 6.28 -21.51
C GLU A 19 8.67 6.03 -22.73
N ASP A 20 9.00 5.02 -23.54
CA ASP A 20 8.22 4.60 -24.71
C ASP A 20 7.19 3.50 -24.37
N GLY A 21 7.04 3.16 -23.08
CA GLY A 21 6.15 2.10 -22.60
C GLY A 21 4.70 2.53 -22.40
N ASP A 22 3.79 1.56 -22.39
CA ASP A 22 2.38 1.73 -22.00
C ASP A 22 1.79 0.44 -21.40
N ASP A 23 0.72 0.58 -20.61
CA ASP A 23 0.02 -0.53 -19.95
C ASP A 23 -1.14 -1.15 -20.77
N GLY A 24 -1.23 -0.79 -22.05
CA GLY A 24 -2.32 -1.11 -22.96
C GLY A 24 -3.46 -0.09 -22.98
N VAL A 25 -3.45 0.91 -22.11
CA VAL A 25 -4.46 1.98 -22.03
C VAL A 25 -3.81 3.35 -21.86
N VAL A 26 -2.81 3.45 -20.98
CA VAL A 26 -2.17 4.69 -20.56
C VAL A 26 -0.67 4.61 -20.88
N PRO A 27 -0.13 5.57 -21.67
CA PRO A 27 1.31 5.70 -21.89
C PRO A 27 2.07 6.11 -20.63
N TYR A 28 3.33 5.70 -20.51
CA TYR A 28 4.21 6.03 -19.39
C TYR A 28 4.23 7.53 -19.09
N HIS A 29 4.45 8.39 -20.08
CA HIS A 29 4.54 9.84 -19.88
C HIS A 29 3.26 10.47 -19.30
N SER A 30 2.10 9.81 -19.47
CA SER A 30 0.83 10.26 -18.89
C SER A 30 0.65 9.78 -17.45
N ALA A 31 1.23 8.62 -17.10
CA ALA A 31 1.21 8.05 -15.75
C ALA A 31 2.35 8.57 -14.85
N HIS A 32 3.46 8.99 -15.46
CA HIS A 32 4.63 9.51 -14.77
C HIS A 32 4.31 10.81 -14.03
N GLN A 33 4.85 10.94 -12.83
CA GLN A 33 4.70 12.13 -12.01
C GLN A 33 6.04 12.53 -11.39
N ASP A 34 6.45 13.77 -11.63
CA ASP A 34 7.64 14.35 -11.02
C ASP A 34 7.51 14.43 -9.48
N GLY A 35 8.62 14.25 -8.79
CA GLY A 35 8.70 14.46 -7.33
C GLY A 35 8.05 13.36 -6.49
N VAL A 36 7.92 12.16 -7.06
CA VAL A 36 7.62 10.92 -6.32
C VAL A 36 8.86 10.42 -5.58
N ASP A 37 8.66 9.84 -4.41
CA ASP A 37 9.73 9.30 -3.56
C ASP A 37 10.15 7.90 -4.05
N SER A 38 9.26 7.17 -4.73
CA SER A 38 9.59 5.98 -5.51
C SER A 38 8.71 5.87 -6.76
N GLU A 39 9.27 5.29 -7.82
CA GLU A 39 8.55 4.88 -9.03
C GLU A 39 9.03 3.49 -9.46
N ILE A 40 8.10 2.59 -9.77
CA ILE A 40 8.44 1.29 -10.37
C ILE A 40 7.62 1.01 -11.62
N LEU A 41 8.28 0.39 -12.61
CA LEU A 41 7.64 -0.17 -13.79
C LEU A 41 7.36 -1.66 -13.59
N VAL A 42 6.12 -2.07 -13.81
CA VAL A 42 5.61 -3.42 -13.56
C VAL A 42 5.16 -4.05 -14.87
N PRO A 43 5.63 -5.26 -15.23
CA PRO A 43 5.30 -5.91 -16.50
C PRO A 43 3.87 -6.48 -16.47
N ALA A 44 2.88 -5.61 -16.43
CA ALA A 44 1.47 -5.91 -16.27
C ALA A 44 0.62 -4.78 -16.87
N GLY A 45 -0.57 -5.15 -17.36
CA GLY A 45 -1.46 -4.23 -18.05
C GLY A 45 -2.30 -3.42 -17.08
N HIS A 46 -3.02 -2.43 -17.63
CA HIS A 46 -3.82 -1.48 -16.89
C HIS A 46 -4.71 -2.11 -15.81
N THR A 47 -5.41 -3.20 -16.17
CA THR A 47 -6.36 -3.87 -15.28
C THR A 47 -5.74 -4.92 -14.38
N SER A 48 -4.46 -5.28 -14.56
CA SER A 48 -3.81 -6.38 -13.82
C SER A 48 -2.60 -5.95 -13.00
N VAL A 49 -2.09 -4.72 -13.18
CA VAL A 49 -0.92 -4.20 -12.47
C VAL A 49 -1.00 -4.36 -10.95
N HIS A 50 -2.16 -4.13 -10.36
CA HIS A 50 -2.39 -4.21 -8.92
C HIS A 50 -2.28 -5.63 -8.33
N GLN A 51 -2.42 -6.67 -9.16
CA GLN A 51 -2.30 -8.08 -8.74
C GLN A 51 -0.87 -8.61 -8.93
N HIS A 52 -0.04 -7.87 -9.66
CA HIS A 52 1.30 -8.33 -9.96
C HIS A 52 2.17 -8.34 -8.69
N PRO A 53 2.95 -9.40 -8.42
CA PRO A 53 3.73 -9.51 -7.18
C PRO A 53 4.63 -8.31 -6.89
N ARG A 54 5.23 -7.71 -7.93
CA ARG A 54 6.04 -6.48 -7.78
C ARG A 54 5.24 -5.28 -7.27
N ALA A 55 4.01 -5.09 -7.73
CA ALA A 55 3.15 -4.01 -7.25
C ALA A 55 2.74 -4.25 -5.79
N VAL A 56 2.33 -5.48 -5.47
CA VAL A 56 1.98 -5.87 -4.10
C VAL A 56 3.14 -5.64 -3.13
N LEU A 57 4.35 -6.04 -3.51
CA LEU A 57 5.54 -5.84 -2.68
C LEU A 57 5.90 -4.37 -2.51
N GLU A 58 5.70 -3.53 -3.53
CA GLU A 58 5.95 -2.09 -3.41
C GLU A 58 4.94 -1.41 -2.50
N VAL A 59 3.65 -1.75 -2.62
CA VAL A 59 2.62 -1.28 -1.67
C VAL A 59 2.97 -1.71 -0.25
N TRP A 60 3.39 -2.96 -0.06
CA TRP A 60 3.79 -3.44 1.26
C TRP A 60 5.00 -2.70 1.82
N ARG A 61 6.00 -2.41 0.98
CA ARG A 61 7.17 -1.59 1.35
C ARG A 61 6.76 -0.18 1.78
N ILE A 62 5.88 0.47 1.01
CA ILE A 62 5.37 1.83 1.30
C ILE A 62 4.61 1.84 2.63
N LEU A 63 3.77 0.84 2.88
CA LEU A 63 3.02 0.76 4.14
C LEU A 63 3.95 0.57 5.35
N LEU A 64 5.01 -0.23 5.21
CA LEU A 64 6.03 -0.40 6.27
C LEU A 64 6.88 0.87 6.47
N GLU A 65 7.18 1.60 5.41
CA GLU A 65 7.84 2.90 5.47
C GLU A 65 6.98 3.91 6.23
N HIS A 66 5.72 4.08 5.82
CA HIS A 66 4.77 4.97 6.49
C HIS A 66 4.56 4.61 7.96
N LEU A 67 4.48 3.32 8.26
CA LEU A 67 4.34 2.87 9.63
C LEU A 67 5.51 3.33 10.52
N ARG A 68 6.75 3.26 10.02
CA ARG A 68 7.94 3.70 10.76
C ARG A 68 7.90 5.20 11.02
N GLU A 69 7.41 5.99 10.07
CA GLU A 69 7.23 7.43 10.22
C GLU A 69 6.20 7.76 11.31
N VAL A 70 5.07 7.05 11.34
CA VAL A 70 3.99 7.26 12.32
C VAL A 70 4.39 6.78 13.72
N GLN A 71 5.13 5.67 13.80
CA GLN A 71 5.54 5.05 15.06
C GLN A 71 6.63 5.84 15.81
N GLY A 72 7.39 6.69 15.11
CA GLY A 72 8.57 7.36 15.68
C GLY A 72 9.66 6.37 16.15
N PRO A 73 10.83 6.86 16.60
CA PRO A 73 11.98 6.02 16.93
C PRO A 73 11.81 5.12 18.17
N THR A 74 10.66 5.17 18.87
CA THR A 74 10.42 4.47 20.13
C THR A 74 9.39 3.34 20.05
N ALA A 75 8.82 3.05 18.87
CA ALA A 75 7.88 1.94 18.78
C ALA A 75 8.60 0.59 18.84
N GLU A 76 8.12 -0.25 19.75
CA GLU A 76 8.40 -1.68 19.78
C GLU A 76 8.14 -2.29 18.40
N PRO A 77 8.94 -3.28 17.95
CA PRO A 77 8.75 -3.92 16.66
C PRO A 77 7.31 -4.43 16.55
N LEU A 78 6.67 -4.23 15.39
CA LEU A 78 5.38 -4.85 15.10
C LEU A 78 5.49 -6.37 15.26
N THR A 79 5.02 -6.89 16.39
CA THR A 79 4.58 -8.28 16.45
C THR A 79 3.35 -8.38 15.55
N PRO A 80 3.33 -9.21 14.50
CA PRO A 80 2.10 -9.45 13.78
C PRO A 80 1.04 -9.90 14.79
N PRO A 81 -0.20 -9.40 14.71
CA PRO A 81 -1.26 -9.90 15.58
C PRO A 81 -1.34 -11.43 15.40
N PRO A 82 -1.61 -12.19 16.48
CA PRO A 82 -1.82 -13.62 16.36
C PRO A 82 -2.85 -13.89 15.26
N LEU A 83 -2.56 -14.87 14.38
CA LEU A 83 -3.41 -15.20 13.23
C LEU A 83 -4.87 -15.49 13.62
N GLU A 84 -5.12 -15.84 14.87
CA GLU A 84 -6.45 -16.05 15.48
C GLU A 84 -7.37 -14.81 15.45
N LEU A 85 -6.81 -13.59 15.31
CA LEU A 85 -7.60 -12.36 15.28
C LEU A 85 -8.24 -12.08 13.91
N LEU A 86 -7.86 -12.82 12.86
CA LEU A 86 -8.31 -12.58 11.48
C LEU A 86 -9.57 -13.39 11.10
N ASP A 87 -9.98 -14.37 11.92
CA ASP A 87 -11.13 -15.25 11.66
C ASP A 87 -12.44 -14.82 12.37
N GLY A 88 -12.46 -13.65 13.02
CA GLY A 88 -13.53 -13.21 13.92
C GLY A 88 -14.78 -12.62 13.26
N GLY A 89 -15.55 -13.41 12.53
CA GLY A 89 -16.95 -13.10 12.19
C GLY A 89 -17.87 -13.12 13.42
N HIS A 90 -18.59 -12.01 13.64
CA HIS A 90 -19.87 -11.87 14.37
C HIS A 90 -20.07 -12.64 15.69
N SER A 91 -20.01 -11.93 16.82
CA SER A 91 -21.15 -11.86 17.77
C SER A 91 -20.85 -10.86 18.88
N ALA A 92 -21.61 -9.77 18.88
CA ALA A 92 -21.70 -8.87 20.02
C ALA A 92 -22.80 -9.37 20.96
N THR A 93 -22.45 -9.94 22.11
CA THR A 93 -23.28 -9.88 23.33
C THR A 93 -22.44 -10.14 24.58
N ALA A 94 -22.29 -9.12 25.42
CA ALA A 94 -22.52 -9.15 26.88
C ALA A 94 -22.17 -7.79 27.49
N LYS A 95 -23.18 -7.07 28.00
CA LYS A 95 -22.96 -5.93 28.91
C LYS A 95 -22.70 -6.48 30.32
N PRO A 96 -21.66 -6.04 31.05
CA PRO A 96 -21.56 -6.30 32.48
C PRO A 96 -22.37 -5.28 33.29
N GLY A 97 -22.85 -5.75 34.43
CA GLY A 97 -23.83 -5.09 35.29
C GLY A 97 -23.31 -3.86 36.02
N PHE A 98 -24.27 -3.00 36.34
CA PHE A 98 -24.12 -1.78 37.12
C PHE A 98 -24.18 -2.11 38.62
N VAL A 99 -23.11 -1.79 39.37
CA VAL A 99 -23.09 -1.89 40.84
C VAL A 99 -23.44 -0.51 41.40
N LYS A 100 -24.50 -0.43 42.20
CA LYS A 100 -24.77 0.73 43.08
C LYS A 100 -24.26 0.42 44.49
N HIS A 101 -23.68 1.47 45.09
CA HIS A 101 -23.22 1.72 46.45
C HIS A 101 -23.58 0.73 47.56
#